data_AF-A0A7K2MV00-F1
#
_entry.id   AF-A0A7K2MV00-F1
#
_cell.length_a   1.000
_cell.length_b   1.000
_cell.length_c   1.000
_cell.angle_alpha   90.00
_cell.angle_beta   90.00
_cell.angle_gamma   90.00
#
_symmetry.space_group_name_H-M   'P 1'
#
loop_
_entity.id
_entity.type
_entity.pdbx_description
1 polymer ?
#
loop_
_entity_poly.entity_id
_entity_poly.type
_entity_poly.pdbx_seq_one_letter_code
_entity_poly.pdbx_strand_id
1 'polypeptide(L)' 'EREWPETGHPRRAAVSSFGVSGTNAHVILEAAPGTGGAPEVSDGVLGSTPETVPWVLSAASADALRAQAERLR' A
#
# COMPACT_ATOMS: atom_id res chain seq x y z
N GLU A 1 11.56 16.79 -9.67
CA GLU A 1 11.15 15.38 -9.62
C GLU A 1 11.33 14.77 -11.00
N ARG A 2 11.80 13.54 -11.10
CA ARG A 2 11.97 12.85 -12.40
C ARG A 2 11.07 11.63 -12.40
N GLU A 3 10.29 11.49 -13.46
CA GLU A 3 9.43 10.33 -13.65
C GLU A 3 10.27 9.04 -13.69
N TRP A 4 9.77 7.98 -13.02
CA TRP A 4 10.34 6.65 -13.14
C TRP A 4 9.69 5.92 -14.31
N PRO A 5 10.42 5.74 -15.45
CA PRO A 5 9.83 5.23 -16.67
C PRO A 5 9.29 3.81 -16.52
N GLU A 6 8.20 3.53 -17.23
CA GLU A 6 7.68 2.18 -17.41
C GLU A 6 8.43 1.47 -18.53
N THR A 7 8.96 0.29 -18.24
CA THR A 7 9.83 -0.45 -19.17
C THR A 7 9.26 -1.81 -19.56
N GLY A 8 8.02 -2.12 -19.16
CA GLY A 8 7.44 -3.46 -19.29
C GLY A 8 7.98 -4.49 -18.30
N HIS A 9 8.88 -4.09 -17.41
CA HIS A 9 9.41 -4.91 -16.31
C HIS A 9 9.08 -4.28 -14.95
N PRO A 10 9.03 -5.08 -13.87
CA PRO A 10 8.90 -4.53 -12.53
C PRO A 10 10.02 -3.51 -12.24
N ARG A 11 9.63 -2.36 -11.69
CA ARG A 11 10.60 -1.36 -11.24
C ARG A 11 11.47 -1.99 -10.14
N ARG A 12 12.80 -1.85 -10.27
CA ARG A 12 13.77 -2.33 -9.27
C ARG A 12 14.64 -1.20 -8.77
N ALA A 13 14.84 -1.15 -7.46
CA ALA A 13 15.82 -0.28 -6.81
C ALA A 13 16.80 -1.11 -5.99
N ALA A 14 17.99 -0.58 -5.79
CA ALA A 14 18.93 -1.13 -4.84
C ALA A 14 19.17 -0.13 -3.70
N VAL A 15 19.24 -0.64 -2.48
CA VAL A 15 19.65 0.11 -1.29
C VAL A 15 20.95 -0.50 -0.78
N SER A 16 22.00 0.30 -0.75
CA SER A 16 23.30 -0.08 -0.19
C SER A 16 23.54 0.65 1.13
N SER A 17 24.11 -0.05 2.10
CA SER A 17 24.55 0.52 3.38
C SER A 17 25.99 0.09 3.67
N PHE A 18 26.84 1.06 3.99
CA PHE A 18 28.27 0.86 4.26
C PHE A 18 28.59 1.38 5.67
N GLY A 19 28.83 0.46 6.61
CA GLY A 19 29.13 0.80 7.99
C GLY A 19 30.58 1.23 8.19
N VAL A 20 30.81 2.18 9.09
CA VAL A 20 32.17 2.63 9.45
C VAL A 20 33.06 1.50 10.00
N SER A 21 32.45 0.47 10.60
CA SER A 21 33.13 -0.75 11.05
C SER A 21 33.60 -1.66 9.91
N GLY A 22 33.17 -1.41 8.67
CA GLY A 22 33.43 -2.26 7.51
C GLY A 22 32.34 -3.30 7.23
N THR A 23 31.28 -3.38 8.03
CA THR A 23 30.13 -4.26 7.73
C THR A 23 29.22 -3.60 6.70
N ASN A 24 28.92 -4.32 5.62
CA ASN A 24 28.15 -3.82 4.49
C ASN A 24 26.88 -4.66 4.27
N ALA A 25 25.83 -4.01 3.79
CA ALA A 25 24.59 -4.66 3.38
C ALA A 25 24.09 -4.08 2.04
N HIS A 26 23.50 -4.93 1.22
CA HIS A 26 22.93 -4.55 -0.06
C HIS A 26 21.60 -5.28 -0.27
N VAL A 27 20.55 -4.54 -0.59
CA VAL A 27 19.21 -5.07 -0.81
C VAL A 27 18.69 -4.61 -2.15
N ILE A 28 18.18 -5.54 -2.94
CA ILE A 28 17.44 -5.26 -4.17
C ILE A 28 15.96 -5.35 -3.84
N LEU A 29 15.24 -4.26 -4.10
CA LEU A 29 13.79 -4.14 -3.98
C LEU A 29 13.19 -4.24 -5.38
N GLU A 30 12.21 -5.12 -5.53
CA GLU A 30 11.37 -5.19 -6.73
C GLU A 30 9.96 -4.69 -6.37
N ALA A 31 9.36 -3.91 -7.27
CA ALA A 31 7.95 -3.55 -7.13
C ALA A 31 7.10 -4.82 -7.03
N ALA A 32 6.16 -4.83 -6.07
CA ALA A 32 5.20 -5.92 -5.97
C ALA A 32 4.49 -6.11 -7.32
N PRO A 33 4.11 -7.35 -7.67
CA PRO A 33 3.26 -7.58 -8.83
C PRO A 33 2.08 -6.61 -8.77
N GLY A 34 1.77 -5.99 -9.91
CA GLY A 34 0.57 -5.15 -9.98
C GLY A 34 -0.60 -5.98 -9.48
N THR A 35 -1.39 -5.44 -8.56
CA THR A 35 -2.72 -5.98 -8.27
C THR A 35 -3.52 -5.70 -9.54
N GLY A 36 -3.38 -6.58 -10.54
CA GLY A 36 -4.23 -6.57 -11.72
C GLY A 36 -5.64 -6.31 -11.22
N GLY A 37 -6.27 -5.25 -11.75
CA GLY A 37 -7.41 -4.58 -11.15
C GLY A 37 -8.30 -5.59 -10.45
N ALA A 38 -8.64 -5.31 -9.17
CA ALA A 38 -9.52 -6.16 -8.37
C ALA A 38 -10.56 -6.76 -9.32
N PRO A 39 -10.73 -8.10 -9.33
CA PRO A 39 -11.51 -8.78 -10.36
C PRO A 39 -12.77 -7.96 -10.58
N GLU A 40 -13.01 -7.52 -11.82
CA GLU A 40 -14.29 -6.90 -12.15
C GLU A 40 -15.34 -7.87 -11.63
N VAL A 41 -16.00 -7.46 -10.55
CA VAL A 41 -17.10 -8.23 -9.98
C VAL A 41 -18.15 -8.17 -11.07
N SER A 42 -18.16 -9.19 -11.94
CA SER A 42 -19.20 -9.39 -12.91
C SER A 42 -20.52 -9.29 -12.15
N ASP A 43 -21.41 -8.41 -12.60
CA ASP A 43 -22.77 -8.18 -12.08
C ASP A 43 -23.65 -9.44 -12.21
N GLY A 44 -23.23 -10.51 -11.56
CA GLY A 44 -23.78 -11.86 -11.64
C GLY A 44 -24.33 -12.27 -10.29
N VAL A 45 -25.54 -11.76 -9.99
CA VAL A 45 -26.52 -12.35 -9.06
C VAL A 45 -25.95 -12.73 -7.67
N LEU A 46 -25.64 -11.74 -6.82
CA LEU A 46 -25.69 -11.87 -5.35
C LEU A 46 -25.77 -10.47 -4.68
N GLY A 47 -26.99 -9.97 -4.42
CA GLY A 47 -27.27 -8.88 -3.46
C GLY A 47 -26.84 -7.46 -3.88
N SER A 48 -27.74 -6.48 -3.76
CA SER A 48 -27.44 -5.06 -3.93
C SER A 48 -26.21 -4.66 -3.10
N THR A 49 -25.20 -4.05 -3.71
CA THR A 49 -24.17 -3.34 -2.95
C THR A 49 -24.87 -2.27 -2.10
N PRO A 50 -24.62 -2.23 -0.77
CA PRO A 50 -25.27 -1.22 0.05
C PRO A 50 -24.77 0.17 -0.35
N GLU A 51 -25.69 1.11 -0.54
CA GLU A 51 -25.35 2.52 -0.86
C GLU A 51 -24.47 3.15 0.23
N THR A 52 -24.48 2.59 1.45
CA THR A 52 -23.65 3.02 2.58
C THR A 52 -22.92 1.82 3.18
N VAL A 53 -21.59 1.91 3.23
CA VAL A 53 -20.72 0.91 3.87
C VAL A 53 -20.23 1.45 5.22
N PRO A 54 -20.48 0.78 6.35
CA PRO A 54 -20.00 1.24 7.64
C PRO A 54 -18.48 1.08 7.76
N TRP A 55 -17.79 2.16 8.13
CA TRP A 55 -16.37 2.13 8.46
C TRP A 55 -16.18 2.05 9.97
N VAL A 56 -15.81 0.86 10.47
CA VAL A 56 -15.58 0.64 11.90
C VAL A 56 -14.15 1.04 12.27
N LEU A 57 -14.02 1.93 13.25
CA LEU A 57 -12.74 2.39 13.77
C LEU A 57 -12.58 1.96 15.23
N SER A 58 -11.34 1.74 15.66
CA SER A 58 -11.02 1.33 17.01
C SER A 58 -9.62 1.78 17.38
N ALA A 59 -9.44 2.20 18.62
CA ALA A 59 -8.13 2.56 19.15
C ALA A 59 -8.03 2.27 20.64
N ALA A 60 -6.80 2.22 21.15
CA ALA A 60 -6.54 1.94 22.56
C ALA A 60 -6.98 3.06 23.52
N SER A 61 -7.27 4.27 23.01
CA SER A 61 -7.77 5.40 23.81
C SER A 61 -8.72 6.29 22.99
N ALA A 62 -9.50 7.12 23.69
CA ALA A 62 -10.41 8.07 23.03
C ALA A 62 -9.67 9.08 22.15
N ASP A 63 -8.50 9.57 22.59
CA ASP A 63 -7.70 10.51 21.80
C ASP A 63 -7.14 9.85 20.53
N ALA A 64 -6.69 8.59 20.63
CA ALA A 64 -6.22 7.83 19.47
C ALA A 64 -7.36 7.52 18.49
N LEU A 65 -8.58 7.30 18.98
CA LEU A 65 -9.76 7.10 18.11
C LEU A 65 -10.09 8.36 17.32
N ARG A 66 -10.06 9.54 17.96
CA ARG A 66 -10.25 10.82 17.25
C ARG A 66 -9.15 11.04 16.21
N ALA A 67 -7.89 10.80 16.57
CA ALA A 67 -6.77 10.90 15.62
C ALA A 67 -6.91 9.96 14.41
N GLN A 68 -7.42 8.74 14.62
CA GLN A 68 -7.70 7.81 13.52
C GLN A 68 -8.81 8.33 12.60
N ALA A 69 -9.89 8.88 13.17
CA ALA A 69 -10.99 9.47 12.39
C ALA A 69 -10.54 10.70 11.60
N GLU A 70 -9.71 11.57 12.17
CA GLU A 70 -9.17 12.75 11.48
C GLU A 70 -8.28 12.38 10.28
N ARG A 71 -7.51 11.28 10.37
CA ARG A 71 -6.68 10.79 9.25
C ARG A 71 -7.49 10.27 8.05
N LEU A 72 -8.77 10.00 8.25
CA LEU A 72 -9.67 9.46 7.23
C LEU A 72 -10.66 10.50 6.67
N ARG A 73 -10.63 11.74 7.19
CA ARG A 73 -11.27 12.87 6.52
C ARG A 73 -10.50 13.24 5.26
#